data_AF-A0AA35TPM5-F1
#
_entry.id   AF-A0AA35TPM5-F1
#
_cell.length_a   1.000
_cell.length_b   1.000
_cell.length_c   1.000
_cell.angle_alpha   90.00
_cell.angle_beta   90.00
_cell.angle_gamma   90.00
#
_symmetry.space_group_name_H-M   'P 1'
#
loop_
_entity.id
_entity.type
_entity.pdbx_description
1 polymer ?
#
loop_
_entity_poly.entity_id
_entity_poly.type
_entity_poly.pdbx_seq_one_letter_code
_entity_poly.pdbx_strand_id
1 'polypeptide(L)'
;SRHPQIEHHRRQPPSACHFAITHKPWVWTLVSCLHDFYQGASLVVWLNQHILGHHVYTNIDGADLDIATLLYNIAMEFVFSYWLALTFQASHVVSEVEWPTPDPKDLTVHQDWLSFVDPRRAEMQVPTAQDYTDSWFWTVFTGALNHQTAHHLFPGVNQGHYPIITSILQQTCQEFGLSYIIPPH
;
A
#
# COMPACT_ATOMS: atom_id res chain seq x y z
N SER A 1 58.62 17.87 29.55
CA SER A 1 58.07 17.14 28.38
C SER A 1 56.56 17.23 28.44
N ARG A 2 55.92 17.87 27.45
CA ARG A 2 54.46 18.10 27.43
C ARG A 2 53.76 16.83 26.93
N HIS A 3 52.82 16.30 27.72
CA HIS A 3 51.85 15.31 27.25
C HIS A 3 50.86 16.00 26.28
N PRO A 4 50.55 15.41 25.12
CA PRO A 4 49.47 15.93 24.27
C PRO A 4 48.12 15.46 24.84
N GLN A 5 47.22 16.41 25.10
CA GLN A 5 45.84 16.11 25.43
C GLN A 5 45.09 15.67 24.17
N ILE A 6 44.42 14.52 24.26
CA ILE A 6 43.52 14.01 23.23
C ILE A 6 42.21 14.78 23.36
N GLU A 7 42.00 15.72 22.44
CA GLU A 7 40.76 16.49 22.33
C GLU A 7 39.69 15.60 21.67
N HIS A 8 38.78 15.06 22.49
CA HIS A 8 37.60 14.33 22.00
C HIS A 8 36.58 15.31 21.38
N HIS A 9 36.87 15.79 20.17
CA HIS A 9 35.80 16.29 19.31
C HIS A 9 35.00 15.09 18.78
N ARG A 10 33.90 14.74 19.44
CA ARG A 10 32.81 13.97 18.81
C ARG A 10 32.17 14.83 17.73
N ARG A 11 32.84 14.99 16.59
CA ARG A 11 32.15 15.24 15.33
C ARG A 11 31.78 13.86 14.81
N GLN A 12 30.48 13.55 14.78
CA GLN A 12 30.03 12.43 13.97
C GLN A 12 30.58 12.61 12.55
N PRO A 13 31.12 11.56 11.92
CA PRO A 13 31.58 11.69 10.56
C PRO A 13 30.38 12.09 9.68
N PRO A 14 30.49 13.15 8.86
CA PRO A 14 29.54 13.37 7.78
C PRO A 14 29.83 12.29 6.73
N SER A 15 29.35 11.07 6.96
CA SER A 15 29.64 9.94 6.08
C SER A 15 28.70 9.99 4.88
N ALA A 16 29.26 10.54 3.80
CA ALA A 16 28.74 10.65 2.45
C ALA A 16 27.60 11.65 2.25
N CYS A 17 27.49 12.16 1.02
CA CYS A 17 26.65 13.28 0.59
C CYS A 17 25.13 13.13 0.86
N HIS A 18 24.72 12.05 1.52
CA HIS A 18 23.36 11.58 1.76
C HIS A 18 22.47 12.52 2.59
N PHE A 19 23.06 13.50 3.28
CA PHE A 19 22.35 14.59 3.96
C PHE A 19 22.96 15.98 3.71
N ALA A 20 23.66 16.16 2.59
CA ALA A 20 24.45 17.37 2.33
C ALA A 20 23.68 18.51 1.64
N ILE A 21 22.44 18.28 1.17
CA ILE A 21 21.65 19.25 0.39
C ILE A 21 21.18 20.42 1.27
N THR A 22 20.73 20.15 2.50
CA THR A 22 20.30 21.20 3.44
C THR A 22 20.23 20.69 4.88
N HIS A 23 20.21 21.58 5.85
CA HIS A 23 20.00 21.25 7.27
C HIS A 23 18.52 21.26 7.68
N LYS A 24 17.58 21.56 6.77
CA LYS A 24 16.14 21.65 7.07
C LYS A 24 15.47 20.27 6.98
N PRO A 25 14.89 19.72 8.07
CA PRO A 25 14.33 18.37 8.07
C PRO A 25 13.21 18.13 7.05
N TRP A 26 12.33 19.11 6.82
CA TRP A 26 11.20 18.97 5.90
C TRP A 26 11.63 18.79 4.43
N VAL A 27 12.79 19.32 4.05
CA VAL A 27 13.31 19.16 2.69
C VAL A 27 13.71 17.72 2.44
N TRP A 28 14.31 17.06 3.45
CA TRP A 28 14.62 15.64 3.39
C TRP A 28 13.36 14.80 3.32
N THR A 29 12.33 15.12 4.12
CA THR A 29 11.03 14.46 4.01
C THR A 29 10.45 14.56 2.61
N LEU A 30 10.49 15.74 1.99
CA LEU A 30 10.01 15.93 0.62
C LEU A 30 10.82 15.13 -0.41
N VAL A 31 12.16 15.20 -0.35
CA VAL A 31 13.06 14.45 -1.25
C VAL A 31 12.82 12.95 -1.12
N SER A 32 12.63 12.45 0.11
CA SER A 32 12.28 11.05 0.37
C SER A 32 10.94 10.67 -0.25
N CYS A 33 9.89 11.45 -0.05
CA CYS A 33 8.59 11.17 -0.66
C CYS A 33 8.66 11.18 -2.20
N LEU A 34 9.45 12.08 -2.78
CA LEU A 34 9.65 12.13 -4.23
C LEU A 34 10.45 10.95 -4.75
N HIS A 35 11.47 10.49 -4.01
CA HIS A 35 12.25 9.30 -4.34
C HIS A 35 11.38 8.04 -4.30
N ASP A 36 10.63 7.85 -3.21
CA ASP A 36 9.68 6.75 -3.04
C ASP A 36 8.64 6.73 -4.17
N PHE A 37 8.12 7.90 -4.55
CA PHE A 37 7.15 8.03 -5.65
C PHE A 37 7.75 7.76 -7.03
N TYR A 38 8.92 8.33 -7.35
CA TYR A 38 9.50 8.25 -8.69
C TYR A 38 10.17 6.92 -8.99
N GLN A 39 10.87 6.34 -8.00
CA GLN A 39 11.60 5.08 -8.20
C GLN A 39 10.83 3.85 -7.71
N GLY A 40 9.77 4.03 -6.91
CA GLY A 40 9.12 2.92 -6.20
C GLY A 40 9.98 2.33 -5.08
N ALA A 41 11.17 2.91 -4.84
CA ALA A 41 12.14 2.41 -3.87
C ALA A 41 11.94 3.11 -2.53
N SER A 42 11.55 2.32 -1.51
CA SER A 42 11.38 2.83 -0.15
C SER A 42 12.69 3.38 0.42
N LEU A 43 12.65 4.61 0.92
CA LEU A 43 13.75 5.21 1.67
C LEU A 43 14.23 4.31 2.81
N VAL A 44 13.33 3.56 3.47
CA VAL A 44 13.68 2.63 4.54
C VAL A 44 14.55 1.50 4.00
N VAL A 45 14.22 0.95 2.84
CA VAL A 45 15.04 -0.07 2.17
C VAL A 45 16.40 0.52 1.80
N TRP A 46 16.43 1.72 1.19
CA TRP A 46 17.68 2.39 0.83
C TRP A 46 18.56 2.72 2.05
N LEU A 47 17.98 3.19 3.15
CA LEU A 47 18.69 3.46 4.41
C LEU A 47 19.32 2.19 4.98
N ASN A 48 18.59 1.07 4.98
CA ASN A 48 19.10 -0.19 5.51
C ASN A 48 20.13 -0.84 4.57
N GLN A 49 19.87 -0.85 3.27
CA GLN A 49 20.70 -1.53 2.29
C GLN A 49 21.94 -0.72 1.93
N HIS A 50 21.76 0.52 1.48
CA HIS A 50 22.83 1.38 0.97
C HIS A 50 23.56 2.13 2.10
N ILE A 51 22.81 2.71 3.05
CA ILE A 51 23.46 3.49 4.12
C ILE A 51 24.06 2.58 5.20
N LEU A 52 23.27 1.65 5.77
CA LEU A 52 23.74 0.81 6.86
C LEU A 52 24.53 -0.41 6.35
N GLY A 53 24.01 -1.13 5.37
CA GLY A 53 24.65 -2.33 4.82
C GLY A 53 25.93 -2.02 4.06
N HIS A 54 25.81 -1.28 2.96
CA HIS A 54 26.93 -1.02 2.06
C HIS A 54 28.04 -0.18 2.70
N HIS A 55 27.75 0.88 3.48
CA HIS A 55 28.85 1.64 4.12
C HIS A 55 29.58 0.88 5.22
N VAL A 56 28.97 -0.14 5.83
CA VAL A 56 29.66 -1.00 6.81
C VAL A 56 30.49 -2.07 6.11
N TYR A 57 30.03 -2.58 4.96
CA TYR A 57 30.66 -3.70 4.24
C TYR A 57 31.01 -3.37 2.77
N THR A 58 31.52 -2.16 2.52
CA THR A 58 31.71 -1.62 1.16
C THR A 58 32.62 -2.50 0.30
N ASN A 59 32.09 -2.99 -0.83
CA ASN A 59 32.78 -3.84 -1.82
C ASN A 59 33.38 -5.13 -1.26
N ILE A 60 32.87 -5.63 -0.13
CA ILE A 60 33.26 -6.93 0.41
C ILE A 60 32.37 -7.99 -0.23
N ASP A 61 32.96 -8.87 -1.04
CA ASP A 61 32.25 -9.96 -1.68
C ASP A 61 31.50 -10.83 -0.66
N GLY A 62 30.23 -11.12 -0.93
CA GLY A 62 29.33 -11.84 -0.04
C GLY A 62 28.85 -11.10 1.22
N ALA A 63 29.33 -9.88 1.52
CA ALA A 63 28.89 -9.08 2.66
C ALA A 63 28.27 -7.72 2.27
N ASP A 64 28.60 -7.20 1.08
CA ASP A 64 28.00 -5.99 0.54
C ASP A 64 26.60 -6.29 -0.02
N LEU A 65 25.57 -5.79 0.67
CA LEU A 65 24.19 -5.98 0.26
C LEU A 65 23.90 -5.36 -1.12
N ASP A 66 24.58 -4.28 -1.51
CA ASP A 66 24.34 -3.64 -2.82
C ASP A 66 24.81 -4.51 -3.99
N ILE A 67 25.83 -5.34 -3.77
CA ILE A 67 26.31 -6.29 -4.78
C ILE A 67 25.41 -7.54 -4.82
N ALA A 68 24.97 -8.03 -3.66
CA ALA A 68 24.27 -9.30 -3.57
C ALA A 68 22.76 -9.24 -3.84
N THR A 69 22.11 -8.07 -3.68
CA THR A 69 20.64 -7.99 -3.62
C THR A 69 19.95 -7.41 -4.86
N LEU A 70 20.68 -6.94 -5.88
CA LEU A 70 20.07 -6.32 -7.07
C LEU A 70 19.02 -7.22 -7.76
N LEU A 71 19.38 -8.47 -8.06
CA LEU A 71 18.47 -9.42 -8.69
C LEU A 71 17.30 -9.80 -7.76
N TYR A 72 17.53 -9.85 -6.45
CA TYR A 72 16.50 -10.11 -5.46
C TYR A 72 15.48 -8.97 -5.40
N ASN A 73 15.93 -7.72 -5.39
CA ASN A 73 15.07 -6.54 -5.37
C ASN A 73 14.18 -6.48 -6.62
N ILE A 74 14.77 -6.66 -7.81
CA ILE A 74 14.01 -6.72 -9.07
C ILE A 74 12.98 -7.86 -9.05
N ALA A 75 13.37 -9.04 -8.56
CA ALA A 75 12.44 -10.18 -8.45
C ALA A 75 11.30 -9.90 -7.47
N MET A 76 11.57 -9.30 -6.32
CA MET A 76 10.56 -8.97 -5.31
C MET A 76 9.59 -7.90 -5.81
N GLU A 77 10.09 -6.84 -6.46
CA GLU A 77 9.25 -5.81 -7.08
C GLU A 77 8.32 -6.39 -8.14
N PHE A 78 8.85 -7.27 -8.98
CA PHE A 78 8.06 -7.94 -10.01
C PHE A 78 6.99 -8.84 -9.38
N VAL A 79 7.36 -9.70 -8.43
CA VAL A 79 6.43 -10.60 -7.74
C VAL A 79 5.34 -9.81 -7.02
N PHE A 80 5.69 -8.75 -6.28
CA PHE A 80 4.71 -7.92 -5.56
C PHE A 80 3.78 -7.16 -6.51
N SER A 81 4.32 -6.60 -7.60
CA SER A 81 3.52 -5.88 -8.61
C SER A 81 2.51 -6.80 -9.28
N TYR A 82 2.93 -8.01 -9.69
CA TYR A 82 2.03 -9.00 -10.27
C TYR A 82 1.03 -9.53 -9.24
N TRP A 83 1.46 -9.74 -7.99
CA TRP A 83 0.58 -10.18 -6.91
C TRP A 83 -0.56 -9.18 -6.65
N LEU A 84 -0.23 -7.89 -6.53
CA LEU A 84 -1.24 -6.84 -6.38
C LEU A 84 -2.15 -6.77 -7.62
N ALA A 85 -1.57 -6.76 -8.82
CA ALA A 85 -2.36 -6.68 -10.05
C ALA A 85 -3.39 -7.82 -10.14
N LEU A 86 -2.98 -9.06 -9.86
CA LEU A 86 -3.87 -10.23 -9.89
C LEU A 86 -4.95 -10.17 -8.80
N THR A 87 -4.58 -9.76 -7.59
CA THR A 87 -5.51 -9.68 -6.46
C THR A 87 -6.57 -8.59 -6.67
N PHE A 88 -6.18 -7.42 -7.19
CA PHE A 88 -7.12 -6.34 -7.47
C PHE A 88 -8.08 -6.69 -8.61
N GLN A 89 -7.57 -7.33 -9.66
CA GLN A 89 -8.36 -7.70 -10.84
C GLN A 89 -9.55 -8.59 -10.47
N ALA A 90 -9.37 -9.50 -9.50
CA ALA A 90 -10.41 -10.43 -9.04
C ALA A 90 -11.70 -9.75 -8.52
N SER A 91 -11.62 -8.50 -8.08
CA SER A 91 -12.78 -7.72 -7.61
C SER A 91 -13.13 -6.51 -8.48
N HIS A 92 -12.26 -6.08 -9.40
CA HIS A 92 -12.43 -4.83 -10.15
C HIS A 92 -12.74 -5.01 -11.64
N VAL A 93 -12.49 -6.19 -12.22
CA VAL A 93 -12.78 -6.44 -13.64
C VAL A 93 -13.64 -7.68 -13.74
N VAL A 94 -14.88 -7.47 -13.33
CA VAL A 94 -15.91 -8.48 -13.19
C VAL A 94 -17.18 -7.95 -13.87
N SER A 95 -17.92 -8.85 -14.51
CA SER A 95 -19.15 -8.54 -15.24
C SER A 95 -20.39 -8.51 -14.34
N GLU A 96 -20.22 -8.98 -13.11
CA GLU A 96 -21.28 -9.24 -12.14
C GLU A 96 -21.71 -7.99 -11.37
N VAL A 97 -20.87 -6.94 -11.37
CA VAL A 97 -21.12 -5.66 -10.70
C VAL A 97 -21.76 -4.64 -11.64
N GLU A 98 -22.51 -3.70 -11.07
CA GLU A 98 -23.04 -2.56 -11.83
C GLU A 98 -21.91 -1.58 -12.22
N TRP A 99 -21.97 -1.07 -13.45
CA TRP A 99 -21.04 -0.07 -13.96
C TRP A 99 -21.79 1.26 -14.19
N PRO A 100 -21.66 2.27 -13.31
CA PRO A 100 -22.37 3.52 -13.48
C PRO A 100 -21.89 4.24 -14.75
N THR A 101 -22.81 4.56 -15.66
CA THR A 101 -22.52 5.31 -16.88
C THR A 101 -22.74 6.80 -16.66
N PRO A 102 -21.86 7.69 -17.16
CA PRO A 102 -22.07 9.13 -17.10
C PRO A 102 -23.38 9.55 -17.77
N ASP A 103 -24.07 10.56 -17.23
CA ASP A 103 -25.22 11.15 -17.89
C ASP A 103 -24.78 11.75 -19.24
N PRO A 104 -25.39 11.38 -20.37
CA PRO A 104 -25.03 11.93 -21.68
C PRO A 104 -25.14 13.47 -21.78
N LYS A 105 -25.89 14.11 -20.86
CA LYS A 105 -26.14 15.56 -20.89
C LYS A 105 -25.03 16.40 -20.29
N ASP A 106 -24.33 15.89 -19.29
CA ASP A 106 -23.28 16.65 -18.60
C ASP A 106 -21.99 15.86 -18.35
N LEU A 107 -21.94 14.60 -18.80
CA LEU A 107 -20.82 13.68 -18.65
C LEU A 107 -20.42 13.45 -17.19
N THR A 108 -21.31 13.73 -16.24
CA THR A 108 -21.09 13.44 -14.84
C THR A 108 -21.79 12.16 -14.43
N VAL A 109 -21.19 11.47 -13.48
CA VAL A 109 -21.88 10.44 -12.72
C VAL A 109 -22.47 11.17 -11.51
N HIS A 110 -23.78 11.44 -11.52
CA HIS A 110 -24.50 12.23 -10.49
C HIS A 110 -24.63 11.53 -9.12
N GLN A 111 -23.63 10.76 -8.72
CA GLN A 111 -23.57 10.08 -7.43
C GLN A 111 -22.46 10.74 -6.61
N ASP A 112 -22.78 11.23 -5.41
CA ASP A 112 -21.88 11.94 -4.52
C ASP A 112 -20.80 10.98 -3.94
N TRP A 113 -19.84 10.63 -4.80
CA TRP A 113 -18.81 9.62 -4.58
C TRP A 113 -17.79 9.94 -3.48
N LEU A 114 -17.65 11.23 -3.10
CA LEU A 114 -16.62 11.70 -2.17
C LEU A 114 -17.07 11.84 -0.72
N SER A 115 -18.37 11.82 -0.46
CA SER A 115 -18.88 12.04 0.88
C SER A 115 -18.88 10.73 1.66
N PHE A 116 -17.90 10.53 2.55
CA PHE A 116 -17.96 9.48 3.58
C PHE A 116 -19.19 9.60 4.50
N VAL A 117 -19.98 10.67 4.37
CA VAL A 117 -21.15 10.99 5.17
C VAL A 117 -22.45 10.82 4.37
N ASP A 118 -22.38 10.49 3.07
CA ASP A 118 -23.59 10.29 2.26
C ASP A 118 -24.17 8.89 2.53
N PRO A 119 -25.41 8.78 3.06
CA PRO A 119 -26.09 7.49 3.24
C PRO A 119 -26.27 6.70 1.94
N ARG A 120 -26.24 7.35 0.76
CA ARG A 120 -26.37 6.69 -0.54
C ARG A 120 -25.10 5.97 -1.00
N ARG A 121 -23.97 6.15 -0.29
CA ARG A 121 -22.73 5.41 -0.59
C ARG A 121 -22.94 3.90 -0.56
N ALA A 122 -23.77 3.40 0.35
CA ALA A 122 -24.09 1.97 0.41
C ALA A 122 -24.84 1.48 -0.83
N GLU A 123 -25.79 2.27 -1.31
CA GLU A 123 -26.58 1.97 -2.52
C GLU A 123 -25.72 1.89 -3.78
N MET A 124 -24.58 2.58 -3.81
CA MET A 124 -23.60 2.48 -4.90
C MET A 124 -22.59 1.36 -4.66
N GLN A 125 -21.89 1.38 -3.53
CA GLN A 125 -20.72 0.51 -3.32
C GLN A 125 -21.10 -0.97 -3.22
N VAL A 126 -22.28 -1.30 -2.70
CA VAL A 126 -22.76 -2.69 -2.63
C VAL A 126 -22.94 -3.33 -4.01
N PRO A 127 -23.67 -2.73 -4.97
CA PRO A 127 -23.81 -3.30 -6.31
C PRO A 127 -22.57 -3.12 -7.21
N THR A 128 -21.68 -2.18 -6.91
CA THR A 128 -20.46 -1.93 -7.72
C THR A 128 -19.21 -2.65 -7.21
N ALA A 129 -19.28 -3.35 -6.08
CA ALA A 129 -18.17 -4.10 -5.50
C ALA A 129 -18.47 -5.61 -5.48
N GLN A 130 -17.41 -6.40 -5.54
CA GLN A 130 -17.48 -7.86 -5.50
C GLN A 130 -16.51 -8.44 -4.49
N ASP A 131 -17.06 -9.30 -3.64
CA ASP A 131 -16.30 -10.23 -2.80
C ASP A 131 -16.21 -11.58 -3.52
N TYR A 132 -15.16 -12.37 -3.29
CA TYR A 132 -14.95 -13.62 -4.04
C TYR A 132 -14.74 -14.88 -3.20
N THR A 133 -14.46 -14.78 -1.90
CA THR A 133 -14.39 -15.94 -0.99
C THR A 133 -14.31 -15.48 0.46
N ASP A 134 -15.10 -16.10 1.34
CA ASP A 134 -14.97 -15.91 2.78
C ASP A 134 -14.19 -17.06 3.41
N SER A 135 -12.87 -16.94 3.44
CA SER A 135 -12.02 -17.88 4.17
C SER A 135 -10.88 -17.16 4.88
N TRP A 136 -10.46 -17.72 6.01
CA TRP A 136 -9.29 -17.23 6.73
C TRP A 136 -8.05 -17.19 5.84
N PHE A 137 -7.82 -18.23 5.02
CA PHE A 137 -6.66 -18.31 4.14
C PHE A 137 -6.62 -17.12 3.18
N TRP A 138 -7.69 -16.89 2.43
CA TRP A 138 -7.75 -15.79 1.47
C TRP A 138 -7.76 -14.42 2.15
N THR A 139 -8.37 -14.31 3.33
CA THR A 139 -8.35 -13.07 4.13
C THR A 139 -6.93 -12.70 4.55
N VAL A 140 -6.10 -13.66 4.96
CA VAL A 140 -4.71 -13.37 5.31
C VAL A 140 -3.85 -13.17 4.06
N PHE A 141 -3.97 -14.08 3.08
CA PHE A 141 -3.13 -14.12 1.91
C PHE A 141 -3.26 -12.85 1.05
N THR A 142 -4.46 -12.32 0.91
CA THR A 142 -4.75 -11.14 0.09
C THR A 142 -4.75 -9.83 0.88
N GLY A 143 -4.49 -9.87 2.20
CA GLY A 143 -4.62 -8.69 3.05
C GLY A 143 -6.06 -8.18 3.14
N ALA A 144 -7.01 -9.11 3.29
CA ALA A 144 -8.46 -8.88 3.37
C ALA A 144 -9.11 -8.27 2.12
N LEU A 145 -8.44 -8.27 0.97
CA LEU A 145 -8.98 -7.77 -0.30
C LEU A 145 -10.08 -8.67 -0.89
N ASN A 146 -10.31 -9.84 -0.31
CA ASN A 146 -11.49 -10.67 -0.58
C ASN A 146 -12.79 -10.11 0.00
N HIS A 147 -12.73 -9.08 0.85
CA HIS A 147 -13.84 -8.36 1.47
C HIS A 147 -13.92 -6.92 0.94
N GLN A 148 -14.03 -6.75 -0.38
CA GLN A 148 -13.99 -5.44 -1.02
C GLN A 148 -15.17 -4.56 -0.64
N THR A 149 -16.37 -5.12 -0.52
CA THR A 149 -17.55 -4.34 -0.14
C THR A 149 -17.36 -3.71 1.25
N ALA A 150 -16.84 -4.48 2.21
CA ALA A 150 -16.51 -3.96 3.54
C ALA A 150 -15.40 -2.90 3.50
N HIS A 151 -14.36 -3.11 2.69
CA HIS A 151 -13.26 -2.15 2.51
C HIS A 151 -13.74 -0.80 1.98
N HIS A 152 -14.61 -0.80 0.96
CA HIS A 152 -15.15 0.41 0.37
C HIS A 152 -16.19 1.12 1.25
N LEU A 153 -16.97 0.38 2.03
CA LEU A 153 -17.93 1.00 2.95
C LEU A 153 -17.27 1.55 4.22
N PHE A 154 -16.25 0.85 4.74
CA PHE A 154 -15.64 1.15 6.03
C PHE A 154 -14.11 1.21 6.00
N PRO A 155 -13.49 2.08 5.16
CA PRO A 155 -12.03 2.10 4.98
C PRO A 155 -11.24 2.50 6.24
N GLY A 156 -11.91 3.08 7.23
CA GLY A 156 -11.30 3.41 8.53
C GLY A 156 -11.34 2.28 9.55
N VAL A 157 -12.04 1.18 9.26
CA VAL A 157 -12.13 0.02 10.17
C VAL A 157 -10.95 -0.90 9.94
N ASN A 158 -10.40 -1.45 11.02
CA ASN A 158 -9.31 -2.41 10.91
C ASN A 158 -9.78 -3.67 10.16
N GLN A 159 -9.02 -4.05 9.13
CA GLN A 159 -9.29 -5.18 8.23
C GLN A 159 -9.54 -6.53 8.92
N GLY A 160 -9.04 -6.73 10.15
CA GLY A 160 -9.33 -7.93 10.93
C GLY A 160 -10.82 -8.10 11.29
N HIS A 161 -11.62 -7.03 11.20
CA HIS A 161 -13.07 -7.09 11.43
C HIS A 161 -13.86 -7.36 10.15
N TYR A 162 -13.23 -7.32 8.97
CA TYR A 162 -13.93 -7.45 7.70
C TYR A 162 -14.70 -8.76 7.56
N PRO A 163 -14.22 -9.94 8.01
CA PRO A 163 -15.02 -11.17 7.94
C PRO A 163 -16.38 -11.07 8.68
N ILE A 164 -16.39 -10.44 9.85
CA ILE A 164 -17.61 -10.23 10.64
C ILE A 164 -18.49 -9.17 9.97
N ILE A 165 -17.90 -8.10 9.46
CA ILE A 165 -18.63 -7.02 8.77
C ILE A 165 -19.28 -7.53 7.49
N THR A 166 -18.55 -8.30 6.68
CA THR A 166 -19.05 -8.94 5.46
C THR A 166 -20.26 -9.82 5.76
N SER A 167 -20.22 -10.60 6.85
CA SER A 167 -21.39 -11.39 7.29
C SER A 167 -22.60 -10.51 7.63
N ILE A 168 -22.39 -9.39 8.34
CA ILE A 168 -23.45 -8.43 8.68
C ILE A 168 -23.99 -7.75 7.42
N LEU A 169 -23.12 -7.38 6.48
CA LEU A 169 -23.50 -6.72 5.23
C LEU A 169 -24.35 -7.64 4.36
N GLN A 170 -24.01 -8.92 4.23
CA GLN A 170 -24.82 -9.89 3.50
C GLN A 170 -26.23 -10.00 4.09
N GLN A 171 -26.34 -10.13 5.42
CA GLN A 171 -27.64 -10.18 6.11
C GLN A 171 -28.44 -8.89 5.90
N THR A 172 -27.79 -7.74 6.05
CA THR A 172 -28.42 -6.43 5.86
C THR A 172 -28.90 -6.27 4.41
N CYS A 173 -28.07 -6.61 3.41
CA CYS A 173 -28.48 -6.53 2.01
C CYS A 173 -29.69 -7.42 1.73
N GLN A 174 -29.73 -8.62 2.32
CA GLN A 174 -30.90 -9.50 2.24
C GLN A 174 -32.17 -8.88 2.86
N GLU A 175 -32.07 -8.26 4.03
CA GLU A 175 -33.19 -7.59 4.72
C GLU A 175 -33.78 -6.43 3.89
N PHE A 176 -32.91 -5.69 3.18
CA PHE A 176 -33.30 -4.55 2.36
C PHE A 176 -33.56 -4.91 0.88
N GLY A 177 -33.44 -6.19 0.50
CA GLY A 177 -33.65 -6.67 -0.87
C GLY A 177 -32.59 -6.18 -1.87
N LEU A 178 -31.38 -5.87 -1.40
CA LEU A 178 -30.23 -5.47 -2.21
C LEU A 178 -29.42 -6.70 -2.64
N SER A 179 -28.91 -6.66 -3.88
CA SER A 179 -28.02 -7.72 -4.39
C SER A 179 -26.63 -7.58 -3.79
N TYR A 180 -26.15 -8.65 -3.13
CA TYR A 180 -24.77 -8.75 -2.64
C TYR A 180 -24.02 -9.77 -3.51
N ILE A 181 -22.91 -9.34 -4.13
CA ILE A 181 -22.24 -10.13 -5.17
C ILE A 181 -21.10 -10.95 -4.56
N ILE A 182 -21.28 -12.27 -4.54
CA ILE A 182 -20.24 -13.27 -4.30
C ILE A 182 -20.38 -14.36 -5.37
N PRO A 183 -19.45 -14.47 -6.32
CA PRO A 183 -19.50 -15.51 -7.34
C PRO A 183 -19.43 -16.92 -6.72
N PRO A 184 -20.17 -17.90 -7.29
CA PRO A 184 -20.06 -19.29 -6.85
C PRO A 184 -18.66 -19.84 -7.13
N HIS A 185 -18.15 -20.64 -6.18
CA HIS A 185 -16.86 -21.34 -6.26
C HIS A 185 -16.87 -22.50 -7.26
#